data_AF-A0AAT9M962-F1
#
_entry.id   AF-A0AAT9M962-F1
#
_cell.length_a   1.000
_cell.length_b   1.000
_cell.length_c   1.000
_cell.angle_alpha   90.00
_cell.angle_beta   90.00
_cell.angle_gamma   90.00
#
_symmetry.space_group_name_H-M   'P 1'
#
loop_
_entity.id
_entity.type
_entity.pdbx_description
1 polymer ?
#
loop_
_entity_poly.entity_id
_entity_poly.type
_entity_poly.pdbx_seq_one_letter_code
_entity_poly.pdbx_strand_id
1 'polypeptide(L)'
;MTNTRLLPALALLATGGLLAACGGKSYTYEVAVQVDGQGSAQITIEYPTQPGNSDNKTPASTPTTATTTETLPFHRMLLAAGLGHVSVAAKSADGKPVSCAITVEKDTPVKGTAKCDADITESTAN
;
A
#
# COMPACT_ATOMS: atom_id res chain seq x y z
N MET A 1 24.55 -62.24 -29.47
CA MET A 1 23.50 -63.13 -28.96
C MET A 1 23.07 -62.57 -27.61
N THR A 2 21.87 -62.10 -27.31
CA THR A 2 20.57 -62.11 -27.99
C THR A 2 19.75 -60.97 -27.38
N ASN A 3 18.98 -60.29 -28.22
CA ASN A 3 17.87 -59.39 -27.91
C ASN A 3 17.01 -59.86 -26.72
N THR A 4 16.52 -58.93 -25.91
CA THR A 4 15.09 -58.85 -25.54
C THR A 4 14.75 -57.43 -25.08
N ARG A 5 13.90 -56.77 -25.86
CA ARG A 5 13.20 -55.52 -25.57
C ARG A 5 12.13 -55.76 -24.52
N LEU A 6 11.86 -54.77 -23.66
CA LEU A 6 10.52 -54.47 -23.12
C LEU A 6 10.56 -53.08 -22.43
N LEU A 7 10.17 -52.04 -23.18
CA LEU A 7 9.32 -50.97 -22.63
C LEU A 7 7.92 -51.57 -22.44
N PRO A 8 7.16 -51.24 -21.37
CA PRO A 8 6.49 -49.92 -21.21
C PRO A 8 6.49 -49.50 -19.70
N ALA A 9 5.93 -48.40 -19.21
CA ALA A 9 4.88 -47.51 -19.65
C ALA A 9 5.10 -46.13 -19.00
N LEU A 10 4.79 -45.09 -19.77
CA LEU A 10 4.42 -43.77 -19.26
C LEU A 10 3.36 -43.93 -18.16
N ALA A 11 3.67 -43.50 -16.93
CA ALA A 11 2.66 -43.10 -15.97
C ALA A 11 2.58 -41.56 -15.98
N LEU A 12 1.90 -41.07 -17.02
CA LEU A 12 1.44 -39.69 -17.12
C LEU A 12 0.31 -39.52 -16.08
N LEU A 13 0.64 -39.16 -14.83
CA LEU A 13 -0.36 -38.70 -13.87
C LEU A 13 -0.64 -37.22 -14.13
N ALA A 14 -1.40 -36.99 -15.20
CA ALA A 14 -2.29 -35.85 -15.31
C ALA A 14 -3.46 -36.05 -14.32
N THR A 15 -3.22 -35.71 -13.06
CA THR A 15 -4.28 -35.33 -12.11
C THR A 15 -4.04 -33.85 -11.87
N GLY A 16 -4.67 -32.99 -12.64
CA GLY A 16 -6.09 -32.71 -12.45
C GLY A 16 -6.11 -31.35 -11.78
N GLY A 17 -6.51 -30.35 -12.55
CA GLY A 17 -6.30 -28.94 -12.26
C GLY A 17 -6.63 -28.55 -10.82
N LEU A 18 -5.62 -28.01 -10.15
CA LEU A 18 -5.81 -26.83 -9.32
C LEU A 18 -4.91 -25.73 -9.92
N LEU A 19 -5.25 -25.33 -11.15
CA LEU A 19 -5.32 -23.90 -11.42
C LEU A 19 -6.45 -23.39 -10.51
N ALA A 20 -6.20 -23.34 -9.19
CA ALA A 20 -6.89 -22.37 -8.37
C ALA A 20 -6.62 -21.07 -9.11
N ALA A 21 -7.68 -20.51 -9.68
CA ALA A 21 -7.67 -19.15 -10.16
C ALA A 21 -7.39 -18.27 -8.93
N CYS A 22 -6.12 -18.22 -8.52
CA CYS A 22 -5.62 -17.33 -7.50
C CYS A 22 -5.51 -15.95 -8.15
N GLY A 23 -6.65 -15.36 -8.49
CA GLY A 23 -6.78 -13.91 -8.44
C GLY A 23 -6.60 -13.51 -6.99
N GLY A 24 -5.36 -13.55 -6.49
CA GLY A 24 -5.04 -13.23 -5.12
C GLY A 24 -5.41 -11.78 -4.85
N LYS A 25 -6.09 -11.54 -3.72
CA LYS A 25 -6.33 -10.19 -3.20
C LYS A 25 -5.02 -9.41 -3.25
N SER A 26 -5.01 -8.29 -3.97
CA SER A 26 -3.92 -7.32 -3.90
C SER A 26 -4.10 -6.51 -2.62
N TYR A 27 -3.01 -6.24 -1.93
CA TYR A 27 -3.00 -5.32 -0.78
C TYR A 27 -2.35 -4.00 -1.20
N THR A 28 -2.71 -3.50 -2.37
CA THR A 28 -2.28 -2.18 -2.85
C THR A 28 -3.42 -1.21 -2.64
N TYR A 29 -3.13 -0.09 -1.96
CA TYR A 29 -4.14 0.89 -1.61
C TYR A 29 -3.73 2.28 -2.11
N GLU A 30 -4.60 2.96 -2.83
CA GLU A 30 -4.46 4.38 -3.15
C GLU A 30 -4.67 5.21 -1.90
N VAL A 31 -3.76 6.17 -1.65
CA VAL A 31 -3.87 7.08 -0.52
C VAL A 31 -3.66 8.50 -1.02
N ALA A 32 -4.68 9.34 -0.86
CA ALA A 32 -4.61 10.77 -1.08
C ALA A 32 -4.27 11.48 0.22
N VAL A 33 -3.16 12.23 0.22
CA VAL A 33 -2.75 13.10 1.31
C VAL A 33 -2.91 14.54 0.88
N GLN A 34 -3.57 15.34 1.70
CA GLN A 34 -3.77 16.77 1.49
C GLN A 34 -3.32 17.52 2.75
N VAL A 35 -2.61 18.62 2.56
CA VAL A 35 -2.25 19.57 3.63
C VAL A 35 -2.57 20.97 3.12
N ASP A 36 -3.53 21.62 3.78
CA ASP A 36 -3.95 22.97 3.46
C ASP A 36 -3.39 23.97 4.46
N GLY A 37 -3.12 25.19 3.97
CA GLY A 37 -2.57 26.28 4.76
C GLY A 37 -1.93 27.33 3.86
N GLN A 38 -1.10 28.19 4.45
CA GLN A 38 -0.35 29.21 3.73
C GLN A 38 1.15 29.08 4.03
N GLY A 39 1.97 29.61 3.12
CA GLY A 39 3.42 29.59 3.28
C GLY A 39 4.00 28.20 3.00
N SER A 40 4.98 27.79 3.80
CA SER A 40 5.61 26.47 3.70
C SER A 40 5.47 25.67 4.99
N ALA A 41 5.48 24.35 4.86
CA ALA A 41 5.46 23.43 5.99
C ALA A 41 6.43 22.28 5.77
N GLN A 42 6.99 21.78 6.86
CA GLN A 42 7.61 20.46 6.89
C GLN A 42 6.49 19.42 7.00
N ILE A 43 6.42 18.52 6.03
CA ILE A 43 5.41 17.46 5.92
C ILE A 43 6.11 16.12 6.11
N THR A 44 5.67 15.35 7.10
CA THR A 44 6.09 13.98 7.35
C THR A 44 4.93 13.04 7.05
N ILE A 45 5.15 12.06 6.19
CA ILE A 45 4.16 11.05 5.81
C ILE A 45 4.71 9.68 6.18
N GLU A 46 3.92 8.89 6.90
CA GLU A 46 4.15 7.48 7.17
C GLU A 46 3.09 6.64 6.47
N TYR A 47 3.48 5.54 5.84
CA TYR A 47 2.54 4.63 5.18
C TYR A 47 3.13 3.21 5.06
N PRO A 48 2.31 2.16 4.96
CA PRO A 48 2.80 0.80 4.85
C PRO A 48 3.37 0.53 3.45
N THR A 49 4.50 -0.16 3.41
CA THR A 49 5.15 -0.69 2.19
C THR A 49 5.49 -2.15 2.39
N GLN A 50 5.79 -2.89 1.31
CA GLN A 50 6.18 -4.30 1.43
C GLN A 50 7.66 -4.50 1.12
N PRO A 51 8.38 -5.30 1.93
CA PRO A 51 9.77 -5.62 1.65
C PRO A 51 9.87 -6.66 0.53
N GLY A 52 10.68 -6.35 -0.50
CA GLY A 52 11.33 -7.37 -1.34
C GLY A 52 10.48 -8.10 -2.39
N ASN A 53 9.22 -7.74 -2.63
CA ASN A 53 8.50 -8.16 -3.84
C ASN A 53 7.43 -7.13 -4.26
N SER A 54 7.18 -7.02 -5.56
CA SER A 54 6.18 -6.12 -6.18
C SER A 54 4.79 -6.75 -6.28
N ASP A 55 4.65 -7.98 -5.81
CA ASP A 55 3.45 -8.79 -6.07
C ASP A 55 2.29 -8.43 -5.13
N ASN A 56 2.55 -7.70 -4.05
CA ASN A 56 1.60 -7.20 -3.05
C ASN A 56 0.46 -8.16 -2.66
N LYS A 57 0.76 -9.46 -2.52
CA LYS A 57 -0.24 -10.52 -2.21
C LYS A 57 -0.36 -10.86 -0.72
N THR A 58 0.37 -10.18 0.14
CA THR A 58 0.35 -10.42 1.59
C THR A 58 -0.15 -9.19 2.35
N PRO A 59 -0.92 -9.35 3.43
CA PRO A 59 -1.33 -8.22 4.27
C PRO A 59 -0.16 -7.62 5.07
N ALA A 60 0.95 -8.35 5.21
CA ALA A 60 2.09 -7.89 6.00
C ALA A 60 2.80 -6.70 5.35
N SER A 61 3.12 -5.68 6.15
CA SER A 61 3.80 -4.48 5.70
C SER A 61 4.94 -4.08 6.64
N THR A 62 5.74 -3.12 6.20
CA THR A 62 6.71 -2.39 6.98
C THR A 62 6.44 -0.89 6.78
N PRO A 63 6.28 -0.10 7.86
CA PRO A 63 6.06 1.33 7.73
C PRO A 63 7.30 1.97 7.11
N THR A 64 7.06 2.90 6.18
CA THR A 64 8.08 3.81 5.68
C THR A 64 7.71 5.23 6.04
N THR A 65 8.71 6.08 6.28
CA THR A 65 8.51 7.48 6.64
C THR A 65 9.31 8.36 5.70
N ALA A 66 8.67 9.41 5.18
CA ALA A 66 9.31 10.43 4.38
C ALA A 66 9.00 11.82 4.93
N THR A 67 10.02 12.67 5.05
CA THR A 67 9.87 14.07 5.47
C THR A 67 10.36 14.99 4.36
N THR A 68 9.56 16.00 4.03
CA THR A 68 9.80 16.98 2.96
C THR A 68 9.39 18.37 3.41
N THR A 69 9.94 19.42 2.79
CA THR A 69 9.50 20.80 3.01
C THR A 69 8.81 21.28 1.75
N GLU A 70 7.54 21.66 1.87
CA GLU A 70 6.67 21.94 0.73
C GLU A 70 5.98 23.29 0.88
N THR A 71 5.63 23.91 -0.25
CA THR A 71 4.75 25.09 -0.28
C THR A 71 3.30 24.63 -0.19
N LEU A 72 2.49 25.31 0.63
CA LEU A 72 1.09 24.98 0.83
C LEU A 72 0.18 25.74 -0.16
N PRO A 73 -0.92 25.11 -0.63
CA PRO A 73 -1.40 23.78 -0.25
C PRO A 73 -0.64 22.64 -0.95
N PHE A 74 -0.45 21.54 -0.24
CA PHE A 74 0.27 20.36 -0.71
C PHE A 74 -0.69 19.18 -0.90
N HIS A 75 -0.53 18.46 -2.01
CA HIS A 75 -1.34 17.31 -2.37
C HIS A 75 -0.46 16.19 -2.93
N ARG A 76 -0.67 14.96 -2.49
CA ARG A 76 0.06 13.79 -2.98
C ARG A 76 -0.82 12.55 -3.00
N MET A 77 -0.77 11.83 -4.12
CA MET A 77 -1.24 10.45 -4.20
C MET A 77 -0.05 9.51 -3.98
N LEU A 78 -0.26 8.46 -3.18
CA LEU A 78 0.72 7.41 -2.94
C LEU A 78 0.06 6.03 -2.96
N LEU A 79 0.84 5.00 -3.29
CA LEU A 79 0.41 3.61 -3.26
C LEU A 79 0.98 2.97 -2.00
N ALA A 80 0.12 2.71 -1.04
CA ALA A 80 0.44 1.93 0.15
C ALA A 80 0.37 0.43 -0.18
N ALA A 81 1.26 -0.37 0.41
CA ALA A 81 1.31 -1.80 0.19
C ALA A 81 1.27 -2.56 1.52
N GLY A 82 0.27 -3.42 1.66
CA GLY A 82 -0.08 -4.12 2.90
C GLY A 82 -1.02 -3.32 3.80
N LEU A 83 -1.49 -3.96 4.87
CA LEU A 83 -2.29 -3.35 5.91
C LEU A 83 -1.40 -2.53 6.84
N GLY A 84 -1.97 -1.55 7.56
CA GLY A 84 -1.23 -0.80 8.56
C GLY A 84 -1.67 0.64 8.67
N HIS A 85 -0.83 1.43 9.31
CA HIS A 85 -1.11 2.80 9.65
C HIS A 85 -0.62 3.78 8.57
N VAL A 86 -1.43 4.78 8.27
CA VAL A 86 -1.05 5.93 7.45
C VAL A 86 -1.16 7.17 8.32
N SER A 87 -0.10 7.97 8.38
CA SER A 87 -0.13 9.26 9.05
C SER A 87 0.45 10.36 8.18
N VAL A 88 -0.10 11.58 8.33
CA VAL A 88 0.53 12.80 7.85
C VAL A 88 0.60 13.78 9.01
N ALA A 89 1.78 14.37 9.20
CA ALA A 89 2.02 15.46 10.12
C ALA A 89 2.62 16.64 9.36
N ALA A 90 2.12 17.85 9.63
CA ALA A 90 2.56 19.09 9.02
C ALA A 90 2.95 20.10 10.11
N LYS A 91 4.16 20.65 9.99
CA LYS A 91 4.66 21.73 10.84
C LYS A 91 4.88 22.97 9.98
N SER A 92 4.02 23.97 10.13
CA SER A 92 4.20 25.27 9.46
C SER A 92 5.53 25.90 9.85
N ALA A 93 6.23 26.47 8.87
CA ALA A 93 7.48 27.18 9.08
C ALA A 93 7.28 28.55 9.77
N ASP A 94 6.13 29.18 9.57
CA ASP A 94 5.80 30.51 10.08
C ASP A 94 4.77 30.50 11.23
N GLY A 95 4.41 29.31 11.74
CA GLY A 95 3.46 29.12 12.83
C GLY A 95 2.00 29.33 12.45
N LYS A 96 1.69 29.50 11.15
CA LYS A 96 0.31 29.61 10.68
C LYS A 96 -0.45 28.28 10.82
N PRO A 97 -1.78 28.33 11.01
CA PRO A 97 -2.60 27.13 11.06
C PRO A 97 -2.50 26.32 9.77
N VAL A 98 -2.49 25.00 9.93
CA VAL A 98 -2.54 24.02 8.82
C VAL A 98 -3.58 22.96 9.14
N SER A 99 -4.30 22.51 8.12
CA SER A 99 -5.20 21.36 8.20
C SER A 99 -4.70 20.25 7.28
N CYS A 100 -5.09 19.03 7.57
CA CYS A 100 -4.79 17.89 6.71
C CYS A 100 -6.04 17.06 6.43
N ALA A 101 -5.93 16.25 5.38
CA ALA A 101 -6.84 15.17 5.10
C ALA A 101 -6.08 13.94 4.56
N ILE A 102 -6.48 12.76 5.01
CA ILE A 102 -6.09 11.48 4.40
C ILE A 102 -7.35 10.83 3.82
N THR A 103 -7.28 10.39 2.57
CA THR A 103 -8.31 9.54 1.96
C THR A 103 -7.65 8.24 1.54
N VAL A 104 -8.12 7.12 2.04
CA VAL A 104 -7.69 5.80 1.58
C VAL A 104 -8.74 5.31 0.58
N GLU A 105 -8.32 4.97 -0.63
CA GLU A 105 -9.18 4.52 -1.72
C GLU A 105 -10.35 5.50 -1.95
N LYS A 106 -11.59 5.01 -1.82
CA LYS A 106 -12.82 5.79 -1.98
C LYS A 106 -13.52 6.05 -0.64
N ASP A 107 -12.82 5.86 0.48
CA ASP A 107 -13.39 6.08 1.80
C ASP A 107 -13.62 7.56 2.08
N THR A 108 -14.37 7.84 3.15
CA THR A 108 -14.56 9.22 3.61
C THR A 108 -13.24 9.79 4.13
N PRO A 109 -12.82 11.00 3.73
CA PRO A 109 -11.57 11.58 4.19
C PRO A 109 -11.52 11.75 5.72
N VAL A 110 -10.42 11.32 6.34
CA VAL A 110 -10.10 11.63 7.74
C VAL A 110 -9.40 12.98 7.78
N LYS A 111 -9.98 13.94 8.51
CA LYS A 111 -9.51 15.33 8.58
C LYS A 111 -8.98 15.67 9.97
N GLY A 112 -8.02 16.60 10.02
CA GLY A 112 -7.39 17.01 11.26
C GLY A 112 -6.65 18.33 11.14
N THR A 113 -6.08 18.78 12.26
CA THR A 113 -5.27 20.00 12.35
C THR A 113 -3.82 19.59 12.56
N ALA A 114 -2.94 19.92 11.62
CA ALA A 114 -1.51 19.56 11.62
C ALA A 114 -1.16 18.06 11.68
N LYS A 115 -2.06 17.16 12.10
CA LYS A 115 -1.87 15.72 12.08
C LYS A 115 -3.17 15.01 11.70
N CYS A 116 -3.05 14.03 10.83
CA CYS A 116 -4.12 13.15 10.39
C CYS A 116 -3.60 11.71 10.40
N ASP A 117 -4.46 10.79 10.77
CA ASP A 117 -4.13 9.39 11.01
C ASP A 117 -5.28 8.55 10.42
N ALA A 118 -4.95 7.51 9.66
CA ALA A 118 -5.90 6.58 9.07
C ALA A 118 -5.32 5.16 9.07
N ASP A 119 -6.18 4.14 9.08
CA ASP A 119 -5.75 2.75 9.06
C ASP A 119 -6.25 2.04 7.80
N ILE A 120 -5.35 1.27 7.19
CA ILE A 120 -5.65 0.31 6.14
C ILE A 120 -5.89 -1.04 6.80
N THR A 121 -7.10 -1.56 6.67
CA THR A 121 -7.54 -2.80 7.33
C THR A 121 -8.06 -3.79 6.29
N GLU A 122 -8.37 -5.02 6.71
CA GLU A 122 -9.00 -6.00 5.82
C GLU A 122 -10.36 -5.54 5.28
N SER A 123 -11.04 -4.63 5.98
CA SER A 123 -12.32 -4.05 5.54
C SER A 123 -12.18 -2.86 4.59
N THR A 124 -10.98 -2.31 4.41
CA THR A 124 -10.74 -1.23 3.46
C THR A 124 -10.98 -1.74 2.04
N ALA A 125 -11.84 -1.05 1.29
CA ALA A 125 -12.22 -1.46 -0.06
C ALA A 125 -11.10 -1.15 -1.06
N ASN A 126 -10.51 -2.21 -1.64
CA ASN A 126 -9.46 -2.20 -2.67
C ASN A 126 -10.02 -2.69 -4.01
#